data_AF-A0ABD4E0W2-F1
#
_entry.id   AF-A0ABD4E0W2-F1
#
_cell.length_a   1.000
_cell.length_b   1.000
_cell.length_c   1.000
_cell.angle_alpha   90.00
_cell.angle_beta   90.00
_cell.angle_gamma   90.00
#
_symmetry.space_group_name_H-M   'P 1'
#
loop_
_entity.id
_entity.type
_entity.pdbx_description
1 polymer ?
#
loop_
_entity_poly.entity_id
_entity_poly.type
_entity_poly.pdbx_seq_one_letter_code
_entity_poly.pdbx_strand_id
1 'polypeptide(L)'
;MKHLEALEGAGLMERRRSPGFLAAGDVVFAATDAGAAAALAALPEPKPRTRYEDYLDADGCAGDSFGEFLCGGRLPEYEDRGDWSMREYRMFRLTGVSYHWASHRDVEGEWCKTKKEAKASYKAALKRHHEKQRAILKRKHSGD
;
A
#
# COMPACT_ATOMS: atom_id res chain seq x y z
N MET A 1 -16.16 -28.72 22.98
CA MET A 1 -17.02 -29.91 22.81
C MET A 1 -18.39 -29.56 22.24
N LYS A 2 -19.23 -28.77 22.93
CA LYS A 2 -20.61 -28.44 22.47
C LYS A 2 -20.74 -27.91 21.04
N HIS A 3 -19.77 -27.13 20.54
CA HIS A 3 -19.81 -26.62 19.16
C HIS A 3 -19.52 -27.69 18.11
N LEU A 4 -18.57 -28.60 18.37
CA LEU A 4 -18.23 -29.67 17.42
C LEU A 4 -19.34 -30.72 17.36
N GLU A 5 -19.96 -31.03 18.50
CA GLU A 5 -21.12 -31.92 18.58
C GLU A 5 -22.36 -31.30 17.91
N ALA A 6 -22.54 -29.99 18.00
CA ALA A 6 -23.60 -29.29 17.28
C ALA A 6 -23.37 -29.29 15.76
N LEU A 7 -22.12 -29.11 15.32
CA LEU A 7 -21.75 -29.19 13.90
C LEU A 7 -21.89 -30.62 13.35
N GLU A 8 -21.57 -31.62 14.18
CA GLU A 8 -21.84 -33.04 13.88
C GLU A 8 -23.33 -33.32 13.77
N GLY A 9 -24.15 -32.86 14.72
CA GLY A 9 -25.61 -32.96 14.66
C GLY A 9 -26.23 -32.25 13.46
N ALA A 10 -25.57 -31.22 12.94
CA ALA A 10 -25.94 -30.51 11.71
C ALA A 10 -25.39 -31.16 10.42
N GLY A 11 -24.64 -32.26 10.51
CA GLY A 11 -24.04 -32.94 9.35
C GLY A 11 -22.86 -32.20 8.71
N LEU A 12 -22.34 -31.16 9.35
CA LEU A 12 -21.21 -30.35 8.87
C LEU A 12 -19.85 -30.92 9.34
N MET A 13 -19.86 -31.77 10.35
CA MET A 13 -18.69 -32.52 10.81
C MET A 13 -19.04 -33.98 11.06
N GLU A 14 -18.03 -34.83 11.08
CA GLU A 14 -18.14 -36.24 11.43
C GLU A 14 -17.03 -36.65 12.41
N ARG A 15 -17.34 -37.59 13.31
CA ARG A 15 -16.31 -38.27 14.11
C ARG A 15 -15.55 -39.27 13.26
N ARG A 16 -14.22 -39.19 13.32
CA ARG A 16 -13.32 -40.16 12.71
C ARG A 16 -12.60 -40.98 13.76
N ARG A 17 -12.08 -42.13 13.33
CA ARG A 17 -11.21 -42.97 14.15
C ARG A 17 -10.01 -42.16 14.63
N SER A 18 -9.82 -42.13 15.95
CA SER A 18 -8.67 -41.48 16.56
C SER A 18 -7.37 -42.19 16.16
N PRO A 19 -6.37 -41.48 15.62
CA PRO A 19 -5.05 -42.03 15.35
C PRO A 19 -4.38 -42.60 16.60
N GLY A 20 -3.55 -43.63 16.43
CA GLY A 20 -2.94 -44.35 17.55
C GLY A 20 -1.91 -43.56 18.38
N PHE A 21 -1.53 -42.35 17.93
CA PHE A 21 -0.66 -41.45 18.69
C PHE A 21 -1.42 -40.53 19.66
N LEU A 22 -2.76 -40.50 19.58
CA LEU A 22 -3.60 -39.71 20.50
C LEU A 22 -3.88 -40.49 21.78
N ALA A 23 -4.18 -39.76 22.86
CA ALA A 23 -4.46 -40.36 24.15
C ALA A 23 -5.80 -41.12 24.12
N ALA A 24 -5.92 -42.13 24.99
CA ALA A 24 -7.18 -42.85 25.15
C ALA A 24 -8.27 -41.89 25.63
N GLY A 25 -9.31 -41.71 24.81
CA GLY A 25 -10.42 -40.77 25.07
C GLY A 25 -10.44 -39.54 24.16
N ASP A 26 -9.37 -39.29 23.40
CA ASP A 26 -9.37 -38.22 22.40
C ASP A 26 -10.30 -38.57 21.23
N VAL A 27 -11.07 -37.57 20.77
CA VAL A 27 -12.02 -37.69 19.66
C VAL A 27 -11.58 -36.78 18.52
N VAL A 28 -11.52 -37.32 17.30
CA VAL A 28 -11.20 -36.55 16.10
C VAL A 28 -12.48 -36.22 15.35
N PHE A 29 -12.67 -34.94 15.06
CA PHE A 29 -13.72 -34.46 14.17
C PHE A 29 -13.12 -34.00 12.85
N ALA A 30 -13.75 -34.33 11.73
CA ALA A 30 -13.40 -33.84 10.40
C ALA A 30 -14.61 -33.14 9.78
N ALA A 31 -14.36 -32.08 9.00
CA ALA A 31 -15.41 -31.45 8.21
C ALA A 31 -15.88 -32.40 7.11
N THR A 32 -17.19 -32.47 6.88
CA THR A 32 -17.77 -33.08 5.69
C THR A 32 -17.61 -32.14 4.49
N ASP A 33 -17.87 -32.60 3.27
CA ASP A 33 -17.90 -31.72 2.09
C ASP A 33 -18.92 -30.59 2.26
N ALA A 34 -20.08 -30.89 2.86
CA ALA A 34 -21.10 -29.90 3.20
C ALA A 34 -20.58 -28.88 4.24
N GLY A 35 -19.85 -29.35 5.26
CA GLY A 35 -19.17 -28.50 6.24
C GLY A 35 -18.13 -27.59 5.61
N ALA A 36 -17.31 -28.11 4.71
CA ALA A 36 -16.29 -27.35 4.00
C ALA A 36 -16.93 -26.28 3.10
N ALA A 37 -17.98 -26.63 2.34
CA ALA A 37 -18.72 -25.70 1.51
C ALA A 37 -19.38 -24.59 2.36
N ALA A 38 -20.01 -24.95 3.48
CA ALA A 38 -20.62 -23.98 4.39
C ALA A 38 -19.59 -23.02 5.00
N ALA A 39 -18.41 -23.54 5.37
CA ALA A 39 -17.32 -22.72 5.88
C ALA A 39 -16.78 -21.74 4.83
N LEU A 40 -16.59 -22.20 3.58
CA LEU A 40 -16.16 -21.37 2.46
C LEU A 40 -17.18 -20.26 2.14
N ALA A 41 -18.47 -20.59 2.15
CA ALA A 41 -19.54 -19.63 1.92
C ALA A 41 -19.69 -18.60 3.06
N ALA A 42 -19.23 -18.94 4.27
CA ALA A 42 -19.23 -18.06 5.42
C ALA A 42 -17.94 -17.23 5.56
N LEU A 43 -16.96 -17.39 4.66
CA LEU A 43 -15.77 -16.56 4.68
C LEU A 43 -16.16 -15.08 4.49
N PRO A 44 -15.56 -14.16 5.25
CA PRO A 44 -15.78 -12.75 5.04
C PRO A 44 -15.26 -12.34 3.66
N GLU A 45 -15.86 -11.31 3.08
CA GLU A 45 -15.36 -10.67 1.87
C GLU A 45 -13.86 -10.35 2.04
N PRO A 46 -13.00 -10.70 1.06
CA PRO A 46 -11.59 -10.38 1.12
C PRO A 46 -11.42 -8.87 1.33
N LYS A 47 -10.59 -8.50 2.30
CA LYS A 47 -10.24 -7.08 2.48
C LYS A 47 -9.62 -6.55 1.17
N PRO A 48 -9.95 -5.32 0.74
CA PRO A 48 -9.26 -4.71 -0.37
C PRO A 48 -7.77 -4.61 -0.03
N ARG A 49 -6.92 -4.95 -1.00
CA ARG A 49 -5.47 -4.86 -0.82
C ARG A 49 -5.06 -3.42 -0.59
N THR A 50 -4.13 -3.24 0.33
CA THR A 50 -3.45 -1.97 0.51
C THR A 50 -2.42 -1.77 -0.60
N ARG A 51 -2.09 -0.51 -0.89
CA ARG A 51 -0.99 -0.19 -1.82
C ARG A 51 0.35 -0.80 -1.40
N TYR A 52 0.54 -1.06 -0.10
CA TYR A 52 1.74 -1.73 0.40
C TYR A 52 1.73 -3.23 0.09
N GLU A 53 0.58 -3.89 0.24
CA GLU A 53 0.41 -5.28 -0.20
C GLU A 53 0.58 -5.41 -1.71
N ASP A 54 0.16 -4.43 -2.50
CA ASP A 54 0.43 -4.41 -3.96
C ASP A 54 1.93 -4.26 -4.26
N TYR A 55 2.66 -3.45 -3.47
CA TYR A 55 4.10 -3.31 -3.59
C TYR A 55 4.85 -4.62 -3.31
N LEU A 56 4.44 -5.36 -2.27
CA LEU A 56 5.05 -6.64 -1.91
C LEU A 56 4.81 -7.75 -2.95
N ASP A 57 3.76 -7.60 -3.75
CA ASP A 57 3.35 -8.56 -4.79
C ASP A 57 3.88 -8.19 -6.17
N ALA A 58 4.28 -6.93 -6.35
CA ALA A 58 4.88 -6.46 -7.57
C ALA A 58 6.23 -7.15 -7.79
N ASP A 59 6.38 -7.79 -8.94
CA ASP A 59 7.68 -8.25 -9.41
C ASP A 59 8.66 -7.05 -9.50
N GLY A 60 9.96 -7.29 -9.28
CA GLY A 60 10.99 -6.28 -8.95
C GLY A 60 11.18 -5.11 -9.94
N CYS A 61 10.37 -5.05 -10.99
CA CYS A 61 10.28 -3.98 -11.98
C CYS A 61 9.49 -2.74 -11.50
N ALA A 62 8.87 -2.77 -10.31
CA ALA A 62 8.00 -1.68 -9.84
C ALA A 62 8.69 -0.63 -8.94
N GLY A 63 10.02 -0.69 -8.82
CA GLY A 63 10.86 0.24 -8.05
C GLY A 63 11.57 -0.44 -6.87
N ASP A 64 12.76 0.05 -6.53
CA ASP A 64 13.62 -0.53 -5.48
C ASP A 64 13.12 -0.18 -4.07
N SER A 65 12.15 0.73 -3.96
CA SER A 65 11.53 1.13 -2.70
C SER A 65 10.03 1.39 -2.83
N PHE A 66 9.31 1.33 -1.71
CA PHE A 66 7.88 1.69 -1.68
C PHE A 66 7.62 3.14 -2.14
N GLY A 67 8.58 4.05 -1.91
CA GLY A 67 8.47 5.43 -2.39
C GLY A 67 8.47 5.51 -3.92
N GLU A 68 9.37 4.77 -4.56
CA GLU A 68 9.43 4.65 -6.02
C GLU A 68 8.20 3.92 -6.57
N PHE A 69 7.72 2.87 -5.90
CA PHE A 69 6.47 2.22 -6.26
C PHE A 69 5.27 3.18 -6.26
N LEU A 70 5.21 4.08 -5.28
CA LEU A 70 4.12 5.06 -5.18
C LEU A 70 4.26 6.23 -6.15
N CYS A 71 5.47 6.72 -6.36
CA CYS A 71 5.72 7.96 -7.09
C CYS A 71 6.28 7.74 -8.51
N GLY A 72 6.62 6.50 -8.86
CA GLY A 72 7.42 6.18 -10.04
C GLY A 72 8.69 7.03 -10.08
N GLY A 73 9.02 7.54 -11.26
CA GLY A 73 10.13 8.48 -11.46
C GLY A 73 9.95 9.86 -10.83
N ARG A 74 8.86 10.14 -10.11
CA ARG A 74 8.55 11.47 -9.56
C ARG A 74 8.80 11.56 -8.06
N LEU A 75 9.70 10.72 -7.55
CA LEU A 75 10.08 10.74 -6.15
C LEU A 75 10.69 12.12 -5.81
N PRO A 76 10.29 12.78 -4.72
CA PRO A 76 10.85 14.07 -4.35
C PRO A 76 12.29 13.93 -3.83
N GLU A 77 13.17 14.78 -4.33
CA GLU A 77 14.60 14.79 -4.02
C GLU A 77 14.98 16.06 -3.25
N TYR A 78 16.09 15.98 -2.51
CA TYR A 78 16.75 17.16 -1.97
C TYR A 78 17.90 17.55 -2.88
N GLU A 79 18.11 18.84 -2.98
CA GLU A 79 19.37 19.42 -3.41
C GLU A 79 19.85 20.44 -2.40
N ASP A 80 21.13 20.71 -2.44
CA ASP A 80 21.81 21.67 -1.60
C ASP A 80 22.67 22.62 -2.43
N ARG A 81 22.88 23.82 -1.90
CA ARG A 81 23.78 24.82 -2.47
C ARG A 81 24.54 25.55 -1.37
N GLY A 82 25.64 26.19 -1.75
CA GLY A 82 26.46 27.00 -0.86
C GLY A 82 27.54 26.22 -0.13
N ASP A 83 28.43 26.96 0.52
CA ASP A 83 29.56 26.40 1.26
C ASP A 83 29.12 25.82 2.62
N TRP A 84 30.03 25.07 3.27
CA TRP A 84 29.80 24.35 4.53
C TRP A 84 29.04 25.14 5.62
N SER A 85 29.25 26.45 5.74
CA SER A 85 28.62 27.31 6.77
C SER A 85 27.34 28.03 6.29
N MET A 86 27.07 28.07 4.99
CA MET A 86 25.91 28.74 4.37
C MET A 86 25.07 27.77 3.55
N ARG A 87 25.09 26.49 3.91
CA ARG A 87 24.39 25.46 3.15
C ARG A 87 22.89 25.65 3.22
N GLU A 88 22.28 25.79 2.05
CA GLU A 88 20.83 25.84 1.88
C GLU A 88 20.35 24.57 1.21
N TYR A 89 19.11 24.21 1.48
CA TYR A 89 18.45 23.02 0.98
C TYR A 89 17.17 23.40 0.24
N ARG A 90 16.86 22.68 -0.83
CA ARG A 90 15.57 22.76 -1.52
C ARG A 90 15.09 21.34 -1.80
N MET A 91 13.77 21.14 -1.73
CA MET A 91 13.15 19.93 -2.22
C MET A 91 12.46 20.19 -3.55
N PHE A 92 12.59 19.24 -4.47
CA PHE A 92 11.95 19.29 -5.78
C PHE A 92 11.47 17.90 -6.19
N ARG A 93 10.62 17.84 -7.21
CA ARG A 93 10.31 16.59 -7.94
C ARG A 93 10.35 16.84 -9.44
N LEU A 94 10.71 15.82 -10.18
CA LEU A 94 10.72 15.84 -11.64
C LEU A 94 9.38 15.36 -12.22
N THR A 95 9.16 15.66 -13.50
CA THR A 95 8.01 15.15 -14.27
C THR A 95 8.11 13.66 -14.62
N GLY A 96 9.32 13.11 -14.61
CA GLY A 96 9.62 11.70 -14.87
C GLY A 96 10.93 11.29 -14.20
N VAL A 97 11.43 10.11 -14.53
CA VAL A 97 12.64 9.51 -13.91
C VAL A 97 13.85 10.47 -14.04
N SER A 98 14.65 10.57 -12.98
CA SER A 98 15.77 11.53 -12.90
C SER A 98 16.82 11.41 -14.02
N TYR A 99 17.00 10.22 -14.58
CA TYR A 99 17.94 9.97 -15.68
C TYR A 99 17.37 10.19 -17.08
N HIS A 100 16.09 10.60 -17.20
CA HIS A 100 15.48 10.86 -18.50
C HIS A 100 15.83 12.28 -18.98
N TRP A 101 16.35 12.39 -20.20
CA TRP A 101 16.79 13.66 -20.82
C TRP A 101 15.68 14.71 -21.00
N ALA A 102 14.41 14.29 -20.95
CA ALA A 102 13.24 15.18 -21.05
C ALA A 102 12.62 15.54 -19.67
N SER A 103 13.17 14.99 -18.58
CA SER A 103 12.68 15.26 -17.24
C SER A 103 12.98 16.69 -16.84
N HIS A 104 11.96 17.39 -16.37
CA HIS A 104 12.06 18.77 -15.90
C HIS A 104 11.42 18.91 -14.52
N ARG A 105 11.73 20.00 -13.82
CA ARG A 105 11.16 20.28 -12.49
C ARG A 105 9.67 20.55 -12.62
N ASP A 106 8.90 19.75 -11.91
CA ASP A 106 7.43 19.87 -11.87
C ASP A 106 6.97 20.69 -10.66
N VAL A 107 7.54 20.39 -9.50
CA VAL A 107 7.28 21.12 -8.25
C VAL A 107 8.61 21.33 -7.54
N GLU A 108 8.86 22.56 -7.13
CA GLU A 108 10.01 22.93 -6.30
C GLU A 108 9.55 23.80 -5.12
N GLY A 109 10.18 23.59 -3.97
CA GLY A 109 10.08 24.49 -2.82
C GLY A 109 11.07 25.65 -2.93
N GLU A 110 11.14 26.47 -1.89
CA GLU A 110 12.15 27.51 -1.77
C GLU A 110 13.45 26.95 -1.19
N TRP A 111 14.55 27.68 -1.43
CA TRP A 111 15.81 27.44 -0.73
C TRP A 111 15.66 27.84 0.74
N CYS A 112 16.05 26.95 1.65
CA CYS A 112 15.92 27.15 3.09
C CYS A 112 17.19 26.71 3.81
N LYS A 113 17.43 27.29 5.00
CA LYS A 113 18.62 26.97 5.81
C LYS A 113 18.59 25.54 6.36
N THR A 114 17.41 24.95 6.52
CA THR A 114 17.26 23.58 7.02
C THR A 114 16.46 22.68 6.08
N LYS A 115 16.79 21.38 6.06
CA LYS A 115 16.00 20.38 5.32
C LYS A 115 14.52 20.33 5.77
N LYS A 116 14.25 20.62 7.06
CA LYS A 116 12.89 20.65 7.61
C LYS A 116 12.07 21.79 6.98
N GLU A 117 12.64 22.99 6.90
CA GLU A 117 12.01 24.14 6.25
C GLU A 117 11.85 23.92 4.75
N ALA A 118 12.87 23.37 4.08
CA ALA A 118 12.79 23.02 2.66
C ALA A 118 11.63 22.04 2.37
N LYS A 119 11.47 21.00 3.22
CA LYS A 119 10.34 20.05 3.13
C LYS A 119 8.99 20.72 3.36
N ALA A 120 8.91 21.65 4.31
CA ALA A 120 7.68 22.40 4.56
C ALA A 120 7.32 23.29 3.36
N SER A 121 8.30 24.00 2.81
CA SER A 121 8.13 24.82 1.61
C SER A 121 7.69 23.99 0.41
N TYR A 122 8.30 22.82 0.21
CA TYR A 122 7.92 21.90 -0.87
C TYR A 122 6.48 21.38 -0.70
N LYS A 123 6.07 20.99 0.51
CA LYS A 123 4.68 20.57 0.76
C LYS A 123 3.68 21.67 0.43
N ALA A 124 4.00 22.93 0.72
CA ALA A 124 3.17 24.08 0.36
C ALA A 124 3.09 24.26 -1.17
N ALA A 125 4.22 24.16 -1.87
CA ALA A 125 4.27 24.20 -3.33
C ALA A 125 3.46 23.05 -3.97
N LEU A 126 3.60 21.84 -3.44
CA LEU A 126 2.89 20.64 -3.89
C LEU A 126 1.38 20.77 -3.71
N LYS A 127 0.93 21.32 -2.57
CA LYS A 127 -0.50 21.59 -2.32
C LYS A 127 -1.06 22.55 -3.38
N ARG A 128 -0.39 23.68 -3.63
CA ARG A 128 -0.79 24.64 -4.67
C ARG A 128 -0.83 24.00 -6.06
N HIS A 129 0.16 23.17 -6.37
CA HIS A 129 0.19 22.43 -7.64
C HIS A 129 -1.03 21.51 -7.78
N HIS A 130 -1.35 20.72 -6.75
CA HIS A 130 -2.53 19.84 -6.78
C HIS A 130 -3.84 20.62 -6.91
N GLU A 131 -3.97 21.75 -6.23
CA GLU A 131 -5.15 22.62 -6.34
C GLU A 131 -5.31 23.16 -7.76
N LYS A 132 -4.22 23.62 -8.38
CA LYS A 132 -4.20 24.08 -9.79
C LYS A 132 -4.62 22.96 -10.75
N GLN A 133 -4.06 21.76 -10.60
CA GLN A 133 -4.40 20.61 -11.46
C GLN A 133 -5.87 20.21 -11.32
N ARG A 134 -6.40 20.16 -10.08
CA ARG A 134 -7.82 19.89 -9.84
C ARG A 134 -8.72 20.95 -10.48
N ALA A 135 -8.35 22.22 -10.39
CA ALA A 135 -9.11 23.31 -11.03
C ALA A 135 -9.12 23.18 -12.56
N ILE A 136 -7.98 22.82 -13.17
CA ILE A 136 -7.88 22.55 -14.62
C ILE A 136 -8.78 21.37 -15.01
N LEU A 137 -8.69 20.26 -14.28
CA LEU A 137 -9.49 19.06 -14.55
C LEU A 137 -11.00 19.32 -14.44
N LYS A 138 -11.41 20.10 -13.43
CA LYS A 138 -12.81 20.53 -13.28
C LYS A 138 -13.26 21.39 -14.47
N ARG A 139 -12.46 22.38 -14.87
CA ARG A 139 -12.79 23.20 -16.06
C ARG A 139 -12.91 22.37 -17.34
N LYS A 140 -12.11 21.31 -17.49
CA LYS A 140 -12.21 20.38 -18.63
C LYS A 140 -13.44 19.46 -18.57
N HIS A 141 -13.96 19.15 -17.37
CA HIS A 141 -15.17 18.33 -17.20
C HIS A 141 -16.47 19.15 -17.14
N SER A 142 -16.39 20.46 -16.93
CA SER A 142 -17.54 21.37 -16.83
C SER A 142 -17.72 22.27 -18.06
N GLY A 143 -16.96 22.04 -19.13
CA GLY A 143 -17.08 22.75 -20.40
C GLY A 143 -17.61 21.81 -21.49
N ASP A 144 -18.67 22.28 -22.15
CA ASP A 144 -19.26 21.82 -23.42
C ASP A 144 -18.23 21.47 -24.52
#